data_AF-A0A7I8JIU6-F1
#
_entry.id   AF-A0A7I8JIU6-F1
#
_cell.length_a   1.000
_cell.length_b   1.000
_cell.length_c   1.000
_cell.angle_alpha   90.00
_cell.angle_beta   90.00
_cell.angle_gamma   90.00
#
_symmetry.space_group_name_H-M   'P 1'
#
loop_
_entity.id
_entity.type
_entity.pdbx_description
1 polymer ?
#
loop_
_entity_poly.entity_id
_entity_poly.type
_entity_poly.pdbx_seq_one_letter_code
_entity_poly.pdbx_strand_id
1 'polypeptide(L)'
;MSGYENVVVGKLKLKGKALDVKGGGVKKKKKPKHHQDEDSHSTEGQRGPSYVDTLTPVEKRYIEQKERIDVRRLAKTANKSHRDRIEDFNQYLANMSEHYDIPKVGPG
;
A
#
# COMPACT_ATOMS: atom_id res chain seq x y z
N MET A 1 -28.44 5.77 18.13
CA MET A 1 -27.75 4.90 19.11
C MET A 1 -26.56 4.26 18.42
N SER A 2 -25.32 4.46 18.90
CA SER A 2 -24.11 3.98 18.23
C SER A 2 -23.87 2.48 18.49
N GLY A 3 -23.72 1.68 17.43
CA GLY A 3 -23.62 0.21 17.47
C GLY A 3 -22.35 -0.39 18.09
N TYR A 4 -21.57 0.38 18.86
CA TYR A 4 -20.30 -0.04 19.47
C TYR A 4 -20.35 -0.13 21.00
N GLU A 5 -21.53 0.06 21.60
CA GLU A 5 -21.70 0.13 23.06
C GLU A 5 -21.45 -1.23 23.77
N ASN A 6 -21.62 -2.36 23.06
CA ASN A 6 -21.55 -3.70 23.66
C ASN A 6 -20.28 -4.50 23.28
N VAL A 7 -19.30 -3.87 22.64
CA VAL A 7 -18.10 -4.57 22.16
C VAL A 7 -17.02 -4.58 23.25
N VAL A 8 -16.71 -5.76 23.78
CA VAL A 8 -15.65 -5.94 24.79
C VAL A 8 -14.27 -5.83 24.12
N VAL A 9 -13.67 -4.65 24.18
CA VAL A 9 -12.31 -4.38 23.70
C VAL A 9 -11.28 -4.87 24.72
N GLY A 10 -10.95 -6.16 24.69
CA GLY A 10 -9.95 -6.74 25.59
C GLY A 10 -9.50 -8.15 25.20
N LYS A 11 -8.29 -8.55 25.63
CA LYS A 11 -7.75 -9.89 25.38
C LYS A 11 -8.61 -10.94 26.10
N LEU A 12 -9.27 -11.80 25.33
CA LEU A 12 -10.12 -12.88 25.82
C LEU A 12 -9.32 -13.84 26.72
N LYS A 13 -9.67 -13.90 28.01
CA LYS A 13 -9.11 -14.85 28.97
C LYS A 13 -10.12 -15.97 29.20
N LEU A 14 -9.80 -17.17 28.73
CA LEU A 14 -10.62 -18.36 28.95
C LEU A 14 -10.23 -18.98 30.29
N LYS A 15 -11.22 -19.26 31.14
CA LYS A 15 -11.01 -19.94 32.42
C LYS A 15 -11.00 -21.45 32.18
N GLY A 16 -9.82 -21.99 31.90
CA GLY A 16 -9.58 -23.43 31.74
C GLY A 16 -8.09 -23.74 31.92
N LYS A 17 -7.76 -24.93 32.46
CA LYS A 17 -6.38 -25.40 32.53
C LYS A 17 -5.87 -25.68 31.12
N ALA A 18 -4.75 -25.10 30.72
CA ALA A 18 -4.14 -25.34 29.42
C ALA A 18 -3.71 -26.82 29.31
N LEU A 19 -4.12 -27.49 28.23
CA LEU A 19 -3.56 -28.79 27.86
C LEU A 19 -2.15 -28.54 27.31
N ASP A 20 -1.14 -29.11 27.96
CA ASP A 20 0.26 -29.01 27.53
C ASP A 20 0.51 -29.94 26.33
N VAL A 21 -0.01 -29.53 25.16
CA VAL A 21 0.35 -30.16 23.90
C VAL A 21 1.57 -29.45 23.34
N LYS A 22 2.72 -30.12 23.50
CA LYS A 22 3.99 -29.81 22.83
C LYS A 22 3.84 -30.03 21.32
N GLY A 23 3.18 -29.10 20.64
CA GLY A 23 3.07 -29.07 19.18
C GLY A 23 4.30 -28.40 18.58
N GLY A 24 5.30 -29.20 18.22
CA GLY A 24 6.50 -28.74 17.51
C GLY A 24 6.13 -28.02 16.20
N GLY A 25 6.44 -26.72 16.14
CA GLY A 25 6.24 -25.88 14.96
C GLY A 25 7.57 -25.30 14.48
N VAL A 26 8.00 -25.75 13.31
CA VAL A 26 9.15 -25.23 12.55
C VAL A 26 9.12 -23.70 12.49
N LYS A 27 10.20 -23.04 12.97
CA LYS A 27 10.37 -21.59 12.85
C LYS A 27 10.57 -21.21 11.37
N LYS A 28 9.46 -20.95 10.65
CA LYS A 28 9.52 -20.22 9.37
C LYS A 28 9.91 -18.78 9.66
N LYS A 29 11.11 -18.36 9.22
CA LYS A 29 11.50 -16.95 9.20
C LYS A 29 10.53 -16.19 8.30
N LYS A 30 9.64 -15.38 8.90
CA LYS A 30 8.79 -14.43 8.18
C LYS A 30 9.69 -13.30 7.64
N LYS A 31 9.74 -13.12 6.33
CA LYS A 31 10.26 -11.87 5.74
C LYS A 31 9.35 -10.72 6.21
N PRO A 32 9.88 -9.56 6.62
CA PRO A 32 9.04 -8.41 6.87
C PRO A 32 8.35 -8.01 5.57
N LYS A 33 7.01 -8.03 5.57
CA LYS A 33 6.24 -7.36 4.53
C LYS A 33 6.39 -5.87 4.80
N HIS A 34 7.04 -5.15 3.88
CA HIS A 34 7.00 -3.70 3.87
C HIS A 34 5.58 -3.29 3.47
N HIS A 35 4.70 -3.08 4.45
CA HIS A 35 3.48 -2.33 4.23
C HIS A 35 3.92 -0.88 4.20
N GLN A 36 4.16 -0.37 3.00
CA GLN A 36 4.43 1.04 2.77
C GLN A 36 3.08 1.72 2.56
N ASP A 37 2.25 1.72 3.61
CA ASP A 37 1.08 2.58 3.67
C ASP A 37 1.57 3.91 4.25
N GLU A 38 2.35 4.63 3.43
CA GLU A 38 2.57 6.05 3.63
C GLU A 38 1.28 6.74 3.19
N ASP A 39 0.33 6.79 4.13
CA ASP A 39 -0.78 7.73 4.09
C ASP A 39 -0.16 9.11 4.28
N SER A 40 0.33 9.67 3.17
CA SER A 40 0.96 10.99 3.11
C SER A 40 -0.11 12.04 3.37
N HIS A 41 -0.40 12.26 4.65
CA HIS A 41 -1.12 13.42 5.14
C HIS A 41 -0.45 14.67 4.57
N SER A 42 -1.18 15.28 3.65
CA SER A 42 -0.92 16.56 3.00
C SER A 42 -0.52 17.64 4.00
N THR A 43 0.78 17.76 4.26
CA THR A 43 1.45 18.95 4.84
C THR A 43 2.23 19.71 3.77
N GLU A 44 1.86 19.54 2.49
CA GLU A 44 2.45 20.30 1.36
C GLU A 44 1.91 21.74 1.29
N GLY A 45 0.78 22.06 1.95
CA GLY A 45 0.14 23.39 1.89
C GLY A 45 0.71 24.47 2.81
N GLN A 46 1.76 24.18 3.60
CA GLN A 46 2.28 25.09 4.66
C GLN A 46 3.80 25.31 4.57
N ARG A 47 4.43 25.06 3.42
CA ARG A 47 5.87 25.36 3.23
C ARG A 47 6.00 26.67 2.47
N GLY A 48 6.12 27.76 3.21
CA GLY A 48 6.31 29.10 2.64
C GLY A 48 7.61 29.22 1.81
N PRO A 49 7.79 30.30 1.05
CA PRO A 49 8.96 30.51 0.18
C PRO A 49 10.30 30.39 0.90
N SER A 50 10.32 30.64 2.22
CA SER A 50 11.47 30.46 3.10
C SER A 50 11.97 29.00 3.19
N TYR A 51 11.09 28.00 3.04
CA TYR A 51 11.51 26.58 3.07
C TYR A 51 12.31 26.20 1.83
N VAL A 52 11.99 26.79 0.68
CA VAL A 52 12.66 26.45 -0.58
C VAL A 52 14.08 27.01 -0.59
N ASP A 53 14.30 28.16 0.06
CA ASP A 53 15.59 28.85 0.08
C ASP A 53 16.65 28.13 0.91
N THR A 54 16.27 27.53 2.03
CA THR A 54 17.16 26.79 2.95
C THR A 54 17.64 25.43 2.41
N LEU A 55 17.07 24.97 1.30
CA LEU A 55 17.40 23.67 0.71
C LEU A 55 18.70 23.68 -0.06
N THR A 56 19.37 22.53 -0.03
CA THR A 56 20.56 22.27 -0.84
C THR A 56 20.20 22.29 -2.33
N PRO A 57 21.19 22.56 -3.22
CA PRO A 57 20.96 22.53 -4.66
C PRO A 57 20.41 21.19 -5.18
N VAL A 58 20.73 20.09 -4.51
CA VAL A 58 20.24 18.74 -4.87
C VAL A 58 18.77 18.59 -4.51
N GLU A 59 18.38 19.00 -3.30
CA GLU A 59 16.99 18.94 -2.85
C GLU A 59 16.09 19.84 -3.68
N LYS A 60 16.57 21.05 -4.05
CA LYS A 60 15.86 21.98 -4.95
C LYS A 60 15.52 21.31 -6.29
N ARG A 61 16.50 20.63 -6.91
CA ARG A 61 16.28 19.90 -8.18
C ARG A 61 15.30 18.74 -8.03
N TYR A 62 15.37 18.01 -6.91
CA TYR A 62 14.45 16.90 -6.64
C TYR A 62 13.00 17.39 -6.53
N ILE A 63 12.76 18.48 -5.79
CA ILE A 63 11.43 19.07 -5.66
C ILE A 63 10.89 19.51 -7.01
N GLU A 64 11.68 20.24 -7.80
CA GLU A 64 11.27 20.68 -9.13
C GLU A 64 10.97 19.49 -10.06
N GLN A 65 11.78 18.43 -10.01
CA GLN A 65 11.54 17.22 -10.80
C GLN A 65 10.27 16.50 -10.35
N LYS A 66 10.03 16.40 -9.04
CA LYS A 66 8.81 15.82 -8.47
C LYS A 66 7.59 16.61 -8.94
N GLU A 67 7.60 17.94 -8.82
CA GLU A 67 6.53 18.83 -9.29
C GLU A 67 6.24 18.64 -10.79
N ARG A 68 7.28 18.57 -11.63
CA ARG A 68 7.12 18.32 -13.07
C ARG A 68 6.45 16.98 -13.36
N ILE A 69 6.86 15.92 -12.67
CA ILE A 69 6.27 14.58 -12.81
C ILE A 69 4.83 14.59 -12.32
N ASP A 70 4.56 15.26 -11.20
CA ASP A 70 3.26 15.30 -10.56
C ASP A 70 2.26 16.09 -11.40
N VAL A 71 2.63 17.22 -12.00
CA VAL A 71 1.78 17.94 -12.97
C VAL A 71 1.40 17.03 -14.13
N ARG A 72 2.36 16.26 -14.67
CA ARG A 72 2.11 15.33 -15.78
C ARG A 72 1.19 14.18 -15.36
N ARG A 73 1.37 13.64 -14.15
CA ARG A 73 0.51 12.58 -13.60
C ARG A 73 -0.89 13.12 -13.32
N LEU A 74 -0.99 14.29 -12.69
CA LEU A 74 -2.22 14.96 -12.33
C LEU A 74 -3.07 15.25 -13.56
N ALA A 75 -2.47 15.77 -14.64
CA ALA A 75 -3.17 15.99 -15.90
C ALA A 75 -3.76 14.70 -16.47
N LYS A 76 -3.02 13.58 -16.42
CA LYS A 76 -3.51 12.27 -16.89
C LYS A 76 -4.63 11.72 -16.00
N THR A 77 -4.50 11.83 -14.68
CA THR A 77 -5.50 11.33 -13.74
C THR A 77 -6.75 12.20 -13.70
N ALA A 78 -6.61 13.51 -13.88
CA ALA A 78 -7.73 14.46 -13.93
C ALA A 78 -8.66 14.20 -15.13
N ASN A 79 -8.10 13.72 -16.25
CA ASN A 79 -8.89 13.37 -17.43
C ASN A 79 -9.70 12.08 -17.27
N LYS A 80 -9.47 11.27 -16.23
CA LYS A 80 -10.17 9.99 -16.02
C LYS A 80 -11.17 10.09 -14.88
N SER A 81 -12.41 9.69 -15.13
CA SER A 81 -13.40 9.51 -14.08
C SER A 81 -13.02 8.36 -13.15
N HIS A 82 -13.61 8.30 -11.95
CA HIS A 82 -13.51 7.13 -11.10
C HIS A 82 -14.07 5.88 -11.79
N ARG A 83 -15.15 6.04 -12.57
CA ARG A 83 -15.73 4.98 -13.38
C ARG A 83 -14.69 4.44 -14.38
N ASP A 84 -14.07 5.31 -15.16
CA ASP A 84 -13.06 4.92 -16.16
C ASP A 84 -11.88 4.21 -15.50
N ARG A 85 -11.46 4.66 -14.30
CA ARG A 85 -10.41 3.97 -13.52
C ARG A 85 -10.83 2.57 -13.08
N ILE A 86 -12.09 2.36 -12.70
CA ILE A 86 -12.62 1.04 -12.36
C ILE A 86 -12.69 0.16 -13.61
N GLU A 87 -13.16 0.70 -14.74
CA GLU A 87 -13.25 -0.03 -16.01
C GLU A 87 -11.85 -0.46 -16.49
N ASP A 88 -10.87 0.45 -16.50
CA ASP A 88 -9.47 0.13 -16.83
C ASP A 88 -8.90 -0.97 -15.91
N PHE A 89 -9.21 -0.90 -14.61
CA PHE A 89 -8.74 -1.90 -13.65
C PHE A 89 -9.39 -3.27 -13.86
N ASN A 90 -10.69 -3.31 -14.12
CA ASN A 90 -11.40 -4.54 -14.42
C ASN A 90 -10.91 -5.16 -15.73
N GLN A 91 -10.66 -4.35 -16.75
CA GLN A 91 -10.08 -4.81 -18.01
C GLN A 91 -8.66 -5.34 -17.82
N TYR A 92 -7.85 -4.67 -16.99
CA TYR A 92 -6.53 -5.17 -16.60
C TYR A 92 -6.65 -6.55 -15.96
N LEU A 93 -7.51 -6.72 -14.95
CA LEU A 93 -7.73 -8.01 -14.29
C LEU A 93 -8.21 -9.10 -15.24
N ALA A 94 -9.11 -8.79 -16.18
CA ALA A 94 -9.58 -9.74 -17.18
C ALA A 94 -8.46 -10.20 -18.13
N ASN A 95 -7.48 -9.33 -18.41
CA ASN A 95 -6.36 -9.63 -19.28
C ASN A 95 -5.15 -10.23 -18.52
N MET A 96 -5.17 -10.26 -17.19
CA MET A 96 -4.08 -10.84 -16.42
C MET A 96 -4.02 -12.34 -16.62
N SER A 97 -2.80 -12.88 -16.82
CA SER A 97 -2.62 -14.32 -16.94
C SER A 97 -3.06 -15.02 -15.65
N GLU A 98 -3.85 -16.07 -15.81
CA GLU A 98 -4.19 -16.98 -14.71
C GLU A 98 -2.97 -17.79 -14.26
N HIS A 99 -2.09 -18.09 -15.22
CA HIS A 99 -0.92 -18.94 -15.03
C HIS A 99 0.36 -18.13 -15.16
N TYR A 100 1.10 -18.05 -14.06
CA TYR A 100 2.42 -17.39 -13.98
C TYR A 100 3.58 -18.38 -14.10
N ASP A 101 3.32 -19.56 -14.66
CA ASP A 101 4.32 -20.60 -14.86
C ASP A 101 4.43 -20.94 -16.35
N ILE A 102 5.63 -21.34 -16.77
CA ILE A 102 5.87 -21.73 -18.16
C ILE A 102 5.41 -23.17 -18.30
N PRO A 103 4.52 -23.49 -19.26
CA PRO A 103 4.11 -24.86 -19.49
C PRO A 103 5.35 -25.72 -19.75
N LYS A 104 5.41 -26.89 -19.11
CA LYS A 104 6.57 -27.77 -19.17
C LYS A 104 6.70 -28.31 -20.60
N VAL A 105 7.63 -27.77 -21.38
CA VAL A 105 7.95 -28.27 -22.73
C VAL A 105 8.86 -29.49 -22.62
N GLY A 106 8.34 -30.66 -22.97
CA GLY A 106 9.12 -31.89 -23.09
C GLY A 106 9.72 -32.02 -24.49
N PRO A 107 10.92 -32.60 -24.64
CA PRO A 107 11.43 -32.97 -25.96
C PRO A 107 10.55 -34.09 -26.51
N GLY A 108 9.70 -33.74 -27.47
CA GLY A 108 9.16 -34.68 -28.44
C GLY A 108 10.23 -35.01 -29.47
#